data_AF-A0A645FWY0-F1
#
_entry.id   AF-A0A645FWY0-F1
#
_cell.length_a   1.000
_cell.length_b   1.000
_cell.length_c   1.000
_cell.angle_alpha   90.00
_cell.angle_beta   90.00
_cell.angle_gamma   90.00
#
_symmetry.space_group_name_H-M   'P 1'
#
loop_
_entity.id
_entity.type
_entity.pdbx_description
1 polymer ?
#
loop_
_entity_poly.entity_id
_entity_poly.type
_entity_poly.pdbx_seq_one_letter_code
_entity_poly.pdbx_strand_id
1 'polypeptide(L)'
;MDELERAKSHIENKRYERKAQSINKCIDILNALTSSLEFETGGELVVNLSRLYDHCVYRLYEASSEMSLEKIDEVILILTNLRTGWEGLSAKLG
;
A
#
# COMPACT_ATOMS: atom_id res chain seq x y z
N MET A 1 7.37 4.24 -1.72
CA MET A 1 7.95 3.00 -2.28
C MET A 1 9.13 2.53 -1.46
N ASP A 2 10.03 3.44 -1.07
CA ASP A 2 11.24 3.16 -0.30
C ASP A 2 11.04 2.33 0.98
N GLU A 3 9.94 2.56 1.72
CA GLU A 3 9.68 1.80 2.96
C GLU A 3 9.26 0.35 2.70
N LEU A 4 8.57 0.07 1.57
CA LEU A 4 8.25 -1.30 1.14
C LEU A 4 9.54 -2.03 0.72
N GLU A 5 10.44 -1.36 0.02
CA GLU A 5 11.76 -1.91 -0.34
C GLU A 5 12.62 -2.20 0.90
N ARG A 6 12.58 -1.32 1.90
CA ARG A 6 13.21 -1.57 3.22
C ARG A 6 12.61 -2.80 3.90
N ALA A 7 11.29 -2.95 3.89
CA ALA A 7 10.62 -4.12 4.44
C ALA A 7 11.09 -5.41 3.75
N LYS A 8 11.23 -5.42 2.41
CA LYS A 8 11.81 -6.55 1.66
C LYS A 8 13.21 -6.89 2.13
N SER A 9 14.10 -5.90 2.20
CA SER A 9 15.47 -6.09 2.69
C SER A 9 15.49 -6.67 4.11
N HIS A 10 14.58 -6.23 4.99
CA HIS A 10 14.47 -6.77 6.34
C HIS A 10 13.97 -8.21 6.37
N ILE A 11 13.05 -8.60 5.48
CA ILE A 11 12.61 -10.00 5.32
C ILE A 11 13.78 -10.88 4.87
N GLU A 12 14.48 -10.50 3.80
CA GLU A 12 15.63 -11.25 3.24
C GLU A 12 16.71 -11.50 4.30
N ASN A 13 16.95 -10.50 5.15
CA ASN A 13 17.97 -10.55 6.19
C ASN A 13 17.43 -11.05 7.55
N LYS A 14 16.20 -11.57 7.61
CA LYS A 14 15.55 -12.10 8.82
C LYS A 14 15.55 -11.12 10.01
N ARG A 15 15.38 -9.82 9.73
CA ARG A 15 15.35 -8.74 10.74
C ARG A 15 13.91 -8.50 11.20
N TYR A 16 13.37 -9.40 12.02
CA TYR A 16 11.95 -9.46 12.37
C TYR A 16 11.36 -8.15 12.92
N GLU A 17 12.01 -7.52 13.90
CA GLU A 17 11.53 -6.27 14.51
C GLU A 17 11.53 -5.11 13.51
N ARG A 18 12.62 -4.94 12.77
CA ARG A 18 12.75 -3.87 11.76
C ARG A 18 11.76 -4.06 10.63
N LYS A 19 11.54 -5.30 10.21
CA LYS A 19 10.50 -5.68 9.24
C LYS A 19 9.11 -5.25 9.74
N ALA A 20 8.77 -5.54 11.00
CA ALA A 20 7.50 -5.13 11.57
C ALA A 20 7.36 -3.60 11.61
N GLN A 21 8.43 -2.86 11.97
CA GLN A 21 8.43 -1.40 11.96
C GLN A 21 8.17 -0.82 10.55
N SER A 22 8.88 -1.29 9.53
CA SER A 22 8.69 -0.82 8.15
C SER A 22 7.28 -1.15 7.62
N ILE A 23 6.77 -2.35 7.91
CA ILE A 23 5.42 -2.75 7.51
C ILE A 23 4.36 -1.89 8.20
N ASN A 24 4.45 -1.69 9.52
CA ASN A 24 3.49 -0.87 10.25
C ASN A 24 3.46 0.56 9.73
N LYS A 25 4.63 1.13 9.42
CA LYS A 25 4.71 2.46 8.80
C LYS A 25 4.01 2.52 7.44
N CYS A 26 4.10 1.48 6.62
CA CYS A 26 3.36 1.42 5.36
C CYS A 26 1.84 1.33 5.59
N ILE A 27 1.41 0.52 6.57
CA ILE A 27 0.00 0.38 6.96
C ILE A 27 -0.56 1.71 7.48
N ASP A 28 0.17 2.44 8.31
CA ASP A 28 -0.25 3.74 8.83
C ASP A 28 -0.49 4.74 7.70
N ILE A 29 0.38 4.75 6.69
CA ILE A 29 0.20 5.59 5.49
C ILE A 29 -1.05 5.19 4.72
N LEU A 30 -1.28 3.91 4.49
CA LEU A 30 -2.47 3.41 3.78
C LEU A 30 -3.76 3.78 4.54
N ASN A 31 -3.77 3.61 5.86
CA ASN A 31 -4.91 3.98 6.70
C ASN A 31 -5.16 5.50 6.69
N ALA A 32 -4.11 6.32 6.70
CA ALA A 32 -4.23 7.76 6.56
C ALA A 32 -4.79 8.16 5.19
N LEU A 33 -4.36 7.51 4.11
CA LEU A 33 -4.90 7.70 2.76
C LEU A 33 -6.39 7.34 2.70
N THR A 34 -6.78 6.17 3.21
CA THR A 34 -8.19 5.77 3.28
C THR A 34 -9.03 6.78 4.07
N SER A 35 -8.51 7.24 5.20
CA SER A 35 -9.19 8.22 6.07
C SER A 35 -9.34 9.60 5.44
N SER A 36 -8.52 9.91 4.41
CA SER A 36 -8.59 11.18 3.68
C SER A 36 -9.60 11.17 2.52
N LEU A 37 -10.23 10.03 2.23
CA LEU A 37 -11.17 9.90 1.12
C LEU A 37 -12.54 10.51 1.46
N GLU A 38 -13.11 11.24 0.49
CA GLU A 38 -14.45 11.83 0.60
C GLU A 38 -15.51 10.83 0.16
N PHE A 39 -16.07 10.08 1.10
CA PHE A 39 -17.04 9.03 0.82
C PHE A 39 -18.43 9.58 0.47
N GLU A 40 -18.79 10.79 0.93
CA GLU A 40 -20.13 11.34 0.68
C GLU A 40 -20.29 11.80 -0.77
N THR A 41 -19.23 12.37 -1.36
CA THR A 41 -19.28 12.92 -2.74
C THR A 41 -18.47 12.11 -3.75
N GLY A 42 -17.60 11.21 -3.30
CA GLY A 42 -16.66 10.48 -4.16
C GLY A 42 -17.22 9.29 -4.94
N GLY A 43 -18.45 8.86 -4.63
CA GLY A 43 -19.15 7.79 -5.34
C GLY A 43 -18.39 6.46 -5.41
N GLU A 44 -18.59 5.70 -6.49
CA GLU A 44 -18.01 4.37 -6.65
C GLU A 44 -16.47 4.37 -6.74
N LEU A 45 -15.87 5.44 -7.28
CA LEU A 45 -14.42 5.55 -7.41
C LEU A 45 -13.73 5.53 -6.04
N VAL A 46 -14.22 6.34 -5.10
CA VAL A 46 -13.67 6.41 -3.74
C VAL A 46 -13.84 5.07 -3.00
N VAL A 47 -14.99 4.41 -3.15
CA VAL A 47 -15.24 3.09 -2.55
C VAL A 47 -14.29 2.03 -3.10
N ASN A 48 -14.01 2.06 -4.40
CA ASN A 48 -13.07 1.11 -5.00
C ASN A 48 -11.62 1.41 -4.58
N LEU A 49 -11.26 2.69 -4.43
CA LEU A 49 -9.94 3.09 -3.96
C LEU A 49 -9.70 2.67 -2.50
N SER A 50 -10.70 2.85 -1.62
CA SER A 50 -10.59 2.42 -0.22
C SER A 50 -10.39 0.91 -0.11
N ARG A 51 -11.12 0.11 -0.89
CA ARG A 51 -10.97 -1.35 -0.94
C ARG A 51 -9.58 -1.79 -1.37
N LEU A 52 -8.96 -1.08 -2.32
CA LEU A 52 -7.59 -1.38 -2.75
C LEU A 52 -6.57 -1.08 -1.67
N TYR A 53 -6.75 0.02 -0.92
CA TYR A 53 -5.89 0.32 0.23
C TYR A 53 -6.06 -0.71 1.36
N ASP A 54 -7.29 -1.11 1.69
CA ASP A 54 -7.57 -2.14 2.68
C ASP A 54 -6.97 -3.50 2.28
N HIS A 55 -7.05 -3.87 1.00
CA HIS A 55 -6.39 -5.06 0.46
C HIS A 55 -4.87 -4.98 0.65
N CYS A 56 -4.26 -3.83 0.35
CA CYS A 56 -2.83 -3.63 0.57
C CYS A 56 -2.44 -3.82 2.05
N VAL A 57 -3.24 -3.27 2.98
CA VAL A 57 -3.03 -3.45 4.42
C VAL A 57 -3.09 -4.94 4.80
N TYR A 58 -4.09 -5.68 4.32
CA TYR A 58 -4.21 -7.11 4.57
C TYR A 58 -2.99 -7.89 4.05
N ARG A 59 -2.56 -7.63 2.80
CA ARG A 59 -1.38 -8.28 2.21
C ARG A 59 -0.11 -7.94 2.98
N LEU A 60 0.03 -6.75 3.53
CA LEU A 60 1.18 -6.36 4.36
C LEU A 60 1.20 -7.10 5.70
N TYR A 61 0.04 -7.35 6.33
CA TYR A 61 -0.02 -8.20 7.51
C TYR A 61 0.41 -9.64 7.21
N GLU A 62 -0.10 -10.22 6.12
CA GLU A 62 0.30 -11.56 5.69
C GLU A 62 1.80 -11.60 5.33
N ALA A 63 2.32 -10.59 4.63
CA ALA A 63 3.73 -10.47 4.29
C ALA A 63 4.60 -10.47 5.56
N SER A 64 4.14 -9.78 6.60
CA SER A 64 4.81 -9.74 7.90
C SER A 64 4.80 -11.11 8.57
N SER A 65 3.64 -11.74 8.66
CA SER A 65 3.46 -13.04 9.33
C SER A 65 4.25 -14.15 8.64
N GLU A 66 4.15 -14.22 7.31
CA GLU A 66 4.71 -15.29 6.49
C GLU A 66 6.14 -15.01 6.02
N MET A 67 6.70 -13.83 6.28
CA MET A 67 7.99 -13.38 5.74
C MET A 67 8.02 -13.47 4.20
N SER A 68 6.92 -13.08 3.55
CA SER A 68 6.74 -13.21 2.09
C SER A 68 7.11 -11.94 1.34
N LEU A 69 8.16 -12.01 0.53
CA LEU A 69 8.55 -10.94 -0.40
C LEU A 69 7.52 -10.73 -1.51
N GLU A 70 6.94 -11.83 -2.00
CA GLU A 70 5.94 -11.82 -3.08
C GLU A 70 4.71 -10.98 -2.71
N LYS A 71 4.25 -11.06 -1.46
CA LYS A 71 3.13 -10.22 -0.99
C LYS A 71 3.49 -8.74 -0.92
N ILE A 72 4.75 -8.40 -0.62
CA ILE A 72 5.19 -6.99 -0.71
C ILE A 72 5.24 -6.54 -2.17
N ASP A 73 5.69 -7.41 -3.08
CA ASP A 73 5.74 -7.10 -4.52
C ASP A 73 4.35 -6.87 -5.12
N GLU A 74 3.34 -7.62 -4.68
CA GLU A 74 1.95 -7.38 -5.06
C GLU A 74 1.46 -5.99 -4.61
N VAL A 75 1.75 -5.60 -3.37
CA VAL A 75 1.39 -4.27 -2.85
C VAL A 75 2.09 -3.17 -3.65
N ILE A 76 3.38 -3.35 -3.96
CA ILE A 76 4.15 -2.46 -4.82
C ILE A 76 3.48 -2.29 -6.19
N LEU A 77 3.05 -3.38 -6.82
CA LEU A 77 2.39 -3.36 -8.11
C LEU A 77 1.06 -2.59 -8.06
N ILE A 78 0.22 -2.87 -7.06
CA ILE A 78 -1.08 -2.20 -6.88
C ILE A 78 -0.88 -0.69 -6.71
N LEU A 79 0.01 -0.27 -5.81
CA LEU A 79 0.26 1.14 -5.54
C LEU A 79 0.90 1.86 -6.74
N THR A 80 1.74 1.18 -7.52
CA THR A 80 2.33 1.73 -8.75
C THR A 80 1.27 1.95 -9.82
N ASN A 81 0.37 0.98 -10.02
CA ASN A 81 -0.73 1.09 -10.97
C ASN A 81 -1.70 2.21 -10.57
N LEU A 82 -2.02 2.33 -9.28
CA LEU A 82 -2.83 3.43 -8.75
C LEU A 82 -2.19 4.80 -9.00
N ARG A 83 -0.89 4.95 -8.69
CA ARG A 83 -0.14 6.18 -8.95
C ARG A 83 -0.17 6.56 -10.44
N THR A 84 0.07 5.58 -11.31
CA THR A 84 0.06 5.77 -12.77
C THR A 84 -1.32 6.18 -13.27
N GLY A 85 -2.38 5.54 -12.76
CA GLY A 85 -3.76 5.89 -13.09
C GLY A 85 -4.12 7.33 -12.71
N TRP A 86 -3.68 7.77 -11.53
CA TRP A 86 -3.88 9.15 -11.08
C TRP A 86 -3.10 10.18 -11.90
N GLU A 87 -1.83 9.92 -12.22
CA GLU A 87 -1.01 10.78 -13.07
C GLU A 87 -1.65 10.94 -14.47
N GLY A 88 -2.16 9.84 -15.05
CA GLY A 88 -2.84 9.86 -16.34
C GLY A 88 -4.17 10.63 -16.32
N LEU A 89 -4.92 10.59 -15.22
CA LEU A 89 -6.16 11.37 -15.07
C LEU A 89 -5.85 12.87 -14.89
N SER A 90 -4.85 13.21 -14.07
CA SER A 90 -4.43 14.60 -13.87
C SER A 90 -3.95 15.25 -15.17
N ALA A 91 -3.24 14.50 -16.03
CA ALA A 91 -2.76 15.00 -17.32
C ALA A 91 -3.88 15.21 -18.35
N LYS A 92 -5.05 14.60 -18.17
CA LYS A 92 -6.23 14.81 -19.04
C LYS A 92 -7.12 15.98 -18.60
N LEU A 93 -6.99 16.41 -17.35
CA LEU A 93 -7.82 17.45 -16.73
C LEU A 93 -7.10 18.81 -16.62
N GLY A 94 -5.80 18.87 -16.89
CA GLY A 94 -5.01 20.10 -17.01
C GLY A 94 -4.72 20.43 -18.47
#